data_AF-F1L0E7-F1
#
_entry.id   AF-F1L0E7-F1
#
_cell.length_a   1.000
_cell.length_b   1.000
_cell.length_c   1.000
_cell.angle_alpha   90.00
_cell.angle_beta   90.00
_cell.angle_gamma   90.00
#
_symmetry.space_group_name_H-M   'P 1'
#
loop_
_entity.id
_entity.type
_entity.pdbx_description
1 polymer ?
#
loop_
_entity_poly.entity_id
_entity_poly.type
_entity_poly.pdbx_seq_one_letter_code
_entity_poly.pdbx_strand_id
1 'polypeptide(L)'
;MTAEGRAYTALSQIPPHHGRSLLLLNPIGGAMGWLFAKVESPSSYNGFQLTGGLFNRTVNVHIGDRSAVTIKQQFSGRDIYHYFKAQIFVTGTLPQLAENVEVIYPDHEEEYRREGPGFVRSYSAHDVLVKENGHERTMRLTIDQQIHYKECPYKTFDKDSVVVLRVSRPHVIYDAEERIVRYASANSATNERSLNLVEAAVPEPQEPSRTRSQQPVQKSKDPCGQGNHVCTLPNMFCTAVEPSYRCECERGFQAQPDASTHLGWKCIDLDECQRGDHTCDQNAICANTDGGFNCECRPGYQGDGHRCHRIGESIPREDTSTASECHSHQECHQWGECAFGRNGEAGYCRCRGWYVGDGVHHCGPPDEQPRLAVTEMPQRQENTGNLCGGYICDSNADCMPAPRGGDECVCRSGFHGNGVQCAPHAETMRPIVYPVGLGSICRAHDECGEHGNCVYGTDVGYYRCVCVPPYRSDGIQCVKDETAVGTQYCDTLNNCGDNAECVHDTQSGHYICKCIDGFDGDGYSCIPIYRHTPSELPHPSDVRQTCREATDCHRNAHCVVRENSFEYYCECLPGFKGDGVN
;
A
#
# COMPACT_ATOMS: atom_id res chain seq x y z
N MET A 1 -2.98 19.05 -26.38
CA MET A 1 -3.78 18.85 -25.15
C MET A 1 -4.98 19.77 -25.27
N THR A 2 -6.19 19.25 -25.18
CA THR A 2 -7.41 20.03 -25.41
C THR A 2 -7.61 21.03 -24.28
N ALA A 3 -7.50 22.32 -24.58
CA ALA A 3 -7.63 23.41 -23.59
C ALA A 3 -9.03 23.48 -22.92
N GLU A 4 -10.00 22.72 -23.43
CA GLU A 4 -11.42 22.84 -23.06
C GLU A 4 -11.95 21.73 -22.13
N GLY A 5 -11.16 20.69 -21.82
CA GLY A 5 -11.60 19.58 -20.94
C GLY A 5 -12.73 18.70 -21.51
N ARG A 6 -13.05 18.84 -22.79
CA ARG A 6 -14.14 18.09 -23.44
C ARG A 6 -13.65 16.75 -23.96
N ALA A 7 -14.40 15.69 -23.65
CA ALA A 7 -14.14 14.35 -24.14
C ALA A 7 -15.31 13.88 -25.01
N TYR A 8 -14.99 13.24 -26.12
CA TYR A 8 -15.97 12.64 -27.05
C TYR A 8 -15.52 11.21 -27.33
N THR A 9 -16.38 10.25 -27.04
CA THR A 9 -16.13 8.81 -27.24
C THR A 9 -17.24 8.24 -28.10
N ALA A 10 -16.89 7.45 -29.10
CA ALA A 10 -17.86 6.77 -29.95
C ALA A 10 -17.47 5.29 -30.09
N LEU A 11 -18.44 4.40 -29.85
CA LEU A 11 -18.27 2.95 -30.04
C LEU A 11 -19.24 2.51 -31.13
N SER A 12 -18.71 2.02 -32.24
CA SER A 12 -19.48 1.58 -33.40
C SER A 12 -19.59 0.06 -33.47
N GLN A 13 -20.38 -0.43 -34.44
CA GLN A 13 -20.65 -1.87 -34.64
C GLN A 13 -21.36 -2.52 -33.45
N ILE A 14 -22.18 -1.73 -32.75
CA ILE A 14 -22.95 -2.19 -31.61
C ILE A 14 -24.21 -2.92 -32.09
N PRO A 15 -24.50 -4.13 -31.60
CA PRO A 15 -25.73 -4.82 -31.95
C PRO A 15 -26.98 -4.02 -31.51
N PRO A 16 -28.02 -3.90 -32.36
CA PRO A 16 -29.19 -3.06 -32.07
C PRO A 16 -29.92 -3.40 -30.75
N HIS A 17 -29.92 -4.67 -30.37
CA HIS A 17 -30.57 -5.16 -29.16
C HIS A 17 -29.85 -4.77 -27.85
N HIS A 18 -28.59 -4.34 -27.93
CA HIS A 18 -27.80 -3.91 -26.77
C HIS A 18 -27.48 -2.41 -26.76
N GLY A 19 -27.55 -1.74 -27.92
CA GLY A 19 -27.07 -0.36 -28.04
C GLY A 19 -27.74 0.66 -27.13
N ARG A 20 -29.04 0.51 -26.88
CA ARG A 20 -29.78 1.39 -25.97
C ARG A 20 -29.36 1.18 -24.52
N SER A 21 -29.22 -0.07 -24.09
CA SER A 21 -28.74 -0.40 -22.74
C SER A 21 -27.31 0.10 -22.47
N LEU A 22 -26.48 0.23 -23.50
CA LEU A 22 -25.14 0.82 -23.37
C LEU A 22 -25.16 2.32 -23.03
N LEU A 23 -26.27 3.03 -23.19
CA LEU A 23 -26.39 4.43 -22.74
C LEU A 23 -26.08 4.59 -21.24
N LEU A 24 -26.28 3.54 -20.46
CA LEU A 24 -25.97 3.50 -19.02
C LEU A 24 -24.48 3.31 -18.71
N LEU A 25 -23.66 2.97 -19.72
CA LEU A 25 -22.22 2.72 -19.58
C LEU A 25 -21.36 3.93 -19.96
N ASN A 26 -21.83 5.14 -19.63
CA ASN A 26 -21.03 6.37 -19.70
C ASN A 26 -19.62 6.25 -19.06
N PRO A 27 -19.37 5.45 -17.99
CA PRO A 27 -18.03 5.26 -17.45
C PRO A 27 -16.98 4.78 -18.47
N ILE A 28 -17.38 4.17 -19.60
CA ILE A 28 -16.46 3.84 -20.69
C ILE A 28 -15.82 5.11 -21.26
N GLY A 29 -16.64 6.13 -21.55
CA GLY A 29 -16.17 7.44 -22.03
C GLY A 29 -15.55 8.31 -20.93
N GLY A 30 -15.96 8.11 -19.68
CA GLY A 30 -15.45 8.84 -18.51
C GLY A 30 -13.92 8.75 -18.34
N ALA A 31 -13.28 7.66 -18.78
CA ALA A 31 -11.82 7.53 -18.77
C ALA A 31 -11.13 8.67 -19.54
N MET A 32 -11.69 9.05 -20.69
CA MET A 32 -11.15 10.12 -21.52
C MET A 32 -11.40 11.49 -20.88
N GLY A 33 -12.52 11.64 -20.18
CA GLY A 33 -12.83 12.82 -19.40
C GLY A 33 -11.82 13.05 -18.26
N TRP A 34 -11.52 12.01 -17.50
CA TRP A 34 -10.50 12.06 -16.44
C TRP A 34 -9.08 12.30 -16.98
N LEU A 35 -8.68 11.60 -18.06
CA LEU A 35 -7.36 11.75 -18.66
C LEU A 35 -7.06 13.18 -19.11
N PHE A 36 -8.04 13.82 -19.75
CA PHE A 36 -7.86 15.12 -20.41
C PHE A 36 -8.70 16.23 -19.79
N ALA A 37 -9.06 16.07 -18.51
CA ALA A 37 -9.74 17.11 -17.75
C ALA A 37 -8.94 18.42 -17.76
N LYS A 38 -9.66 19.53 -17.79
CA LYS A 38 -9.07 20.86 -17.61
C LYS A 38 -8.67 21.01 -16.15
N VAL A 39 -7.39 21.22 -15.87
CA VAL A 39 -6.92 21.43 -14.49
C VAL A 39 -7.18 22.87 -14.07
N GLU A 40 -7.91 23.06 -12.97
CA GLU A 40 -8.31 24.38 -12.44
C GLU A 40 -7.41 24.84 -11.29
N SER A 41 -6.91 23.92 -10.47
CA SER A 41 -6.07 24.24 -9.31
C SER A 41 -4.59 23.92 -9.53
N PRO A 42 -3.63 24.74 -9.03
CA PRO A 42 -2.19 24.53 -9.22
C PRO A 42 -1.64 23.19 -8.67
N SER A 43 -2.22 22.71 -7.57
CA SER A 43 -1.86 21.44 -6.90
C SER A 43 -2.65 20.23 -7.42
N SER A 44 -3.66 20.45 -8.26
CA SER A 44 -4.44 19.39 -8.90
C SER A 44 -3.76 18.93 -10.21
N TYR A 45 -4.30 17.86 -10.80
CA TYR A 45 -3.81 17.24 -12.04
C TYR A 45 -4.90 16.43 -12.71
N ASN A 46 -4.73 16.16 -14.00
CA ASN A 46 -5.56 15.20 -14.73
C ASN A 46 -4.88 13.84 -14.86
N GLY A 47 -5.63 12.83 -15.31
CA GLY A 47 -5.12 11.47 -15.42
C GLY A 47 -3.94 11.31 -16.37
N PHE A 48 -3.85 12.16 -17.41
CA PHE A 48 -2.72 12.09 -18.35
C PHE A 48 -1.43 12.61 -17.72
N GLN A 49 -1.48 13.70 -16.93
CA GLN A 49 -0.31 14.18 -16.18
C GLN A 49 0.18 13.17 -15.15
N LEU A 50 -0.74 12.38 -14.60
CA LEU A 50 -0.43 11.35 -13.62
C LEU A 50 0.19 10.10 -14.26
N THR A 51 -0.42 9.58 -15.32
CA THR A 51 -0.12 8.23 -15.85
C THR A 51 0.62 8.22 -17.18
N GLY A 52 0.69 9.36 -17.88
CA GLY A 52 1.14 9.42 -19.27
C GLY A 52 0.24 8.66 -20.25
N GLY A 53 -0.96 8.24 -19.82
CA GLY A 53 -1.86 7.41 -20.60
C GLY A 53 -1.49 5.93 -20.65
N LEU A 54 -0.59 5.47 -19.76
CA LEU A 54 -0.24 4.05 -19.58
C LEU A 54 -0.77 3.56 -18.23
N PHE A 55 -1.91 2.87 -18.24
CA PHE A 55 -2.57 2.42 -17.01
C PHE A 55 -3.60 1.33 -17.29
N ASN A 56 -3.92 0.56 -16.25
CA ASN A 56 -5.01 -0.40 -16.23
C ASN A 56 -6.13 0.13 -15.34
N ARG A 57 -7.35 0.17 -15.86
CA ARG A 57 -8.54 0.60 -15.14
C ARG A 57 -9.55 -0.52 -15.05
N THR A 58 -10.05 -0.79 -13.86
CA THR A 58 -11.19 -1.69 -13.61
C THR A 58 -12.31 -0.87 -13.03
N VAL A 59 -13.51 -1.01 -13.58
CA VAL A 59 -14.72 -0.30 -13.14
C VAL A 59 -15.83 -1.31 -12.89
N ASN A 60 -16.41 -1.28 -11.70
CA ASN A 60 -17.60 -2.04 -11.35
C ASN A 60 -18.78 -1.07 -11.25
N VAL A 61 -19.76 -1.25 -12.12
CA VAL A 61 -20.97 -0.42 -12.21
C VAL A 61 -22.16 -1.24 -11.73
N HIS A 62 -22.80 -0.80 -10.66
CA HIS A 62 -24.09 -1.33 -10.20
C HIS A 62 -25.20 -0.40 -10.65
N ILE A 63 -26.26 -0.97 -11.24
CA ILE A 63 -27.35 -0.27 -11.91
C ILE A 63 -28.66 -0.67 -11.25
N GLY A 64 -29.17 0.18 -10.36
CA GLY A 64 -30.23 -0.19 -9.43
C GLY A 64 -29.86 -1.44 -8.63
N ASP A 65 -30.84 -2.30 -8.36
CA ASP A 65 -30.65 -3.44 -7.45
C ASP A 65 -30.34 -4.77 -8.16
N ARG A 66 -30.40 -4.82 -9.50
CA ARG A 66 -30.49 -6.09 -10.25
C ARG A 66 -29.47 -6.25 -11.38
N SER A 67 -28.73 -5.21 -11.72
CA SER A 67 -27.81 -5.24 -12.86
C SER A 67 -26.44 -4.75 -12.42
N ALA A 68 -25.41 -5.49 -12.79
CA ALA A 68 -24.03 -5.12 -12.55
C ALA A 68 -23.19 -5.36 -13.81
N VAL A 69 -22.24 -4.47 -14.06
CA VAL A 69 -21.31 -4.54 -15.20
C VAL A 69 -19.89 -4.25 -14.71
N THR A 70 -18.96 -5.12 -15.09
CA THR A 70 -17.53 -4.89 -14.93
C THR A 70 -16.93 -4.47 -16.26
N ILE A 71 -16.17 -3.38 -16.26
CA ILE A 71 -15.44 -2.85 -17.40
C ILE A 71 -13.95 -2.89 -17.06
N LYS A 72 -13.16 -3.64 -17.82
CA LYS A 72 -11.69 -3.63 -17.73
C LYS A 72 -11.12 -2.89 -18.94
N GLN A 73 -10.27 -1.91 -18.70
CA GLN A 73 -9.64 -1.09 -19.74
C GLN A 73 -8.12 -1.12 -19.57
N GLN A 74 -7.38 -1.45 -20.62
CA GLN A 74 -5.92 -1.44 -20.65
C GLN A 74 -5.45 -0.38 -21.63
N PHE A 75 -4.79 0.65 -21.12
CA PHE A 75 -4.24 1.76 -21.91
C PHE A 75 -2.74 1.58 -22.08
N SER A 76 -2.26 1.58 -23.31
CA SER A 76 -0.84 1.30 -23.64
C SER A 76 0.02 2.55 -23.87
N GLY A 77 -0.46 3.73 -23.49
CA GLY A 77 0.20 4.99 -23.82
C GLY A 77 0.10 5.35 -25.30
N ARG A 78 0.98 6.25 -25.76
CA ARG A 78 1.08 6.66 -27.15
C ARG A 78 1.92 5.69 -27.96
N ASP A 79 1.44 5.31 -29.13
CA ASP A 79 2.22 4.57 -30.12
C ASP A 79 3.10 5.50 -30.97
N ILE A 80 3.82 4.91 -31.93
CA ILE A 80 4.69 5.62 -32.88
C ILE A 80 3.94 6.58 -33.82
N TYR A 81 2.62 6.45 -33.93
CA TYR A 81 1.73 7.32 -34.70
C TYR A 81 1.02 8.34 -33.81
N HIS A 82 1.40 8.41 -32.53
CA HIS A 82 0.82 9.27 -31.51
C HIS A 82 -0.65 8.98 -31.18
N TYR A 83 -1.16 7.79 -31.55
CA TYR A 83 -2.46 7.32 -31.09
C TYR A 83 -2.35 6.68 -29.71
N PHE A 84 -3.42 6.83 -28.93
CA PHE A 84 -3.58 6.08 -27.70
C PHE A 84 -4.33 4.80 -27.99
N LYS A 85 -3.75 3.66 -27.58
CA LYS A 85 -4.42 2.37 -27.67
C LYS A 85 -5.07 2.03 -26.35
N ALA A 86 -6.35 1.70 -26.40
CA ALA A 86 -7.12 1.18 -25.27
C ALA A 86 -7.80 -0.14 -25.67
N GLN A 87 -7.62 -1.18 -24.87
CA GLN A 87 -8.41 -2.42 -24.99
C GLN A 87 -9.48 -2.43 -23.91
N ILE A 88 -10.74 -2.66 -24.30
CA ILE A 88 -11.90 -2.56 -23.42
C ILE A 88 -12.62 -3.91 -23.40
N PHE A 89 -12.82 -4.45 -22.20
CA PHE A 89 -13.58 -5.68 -21.96
C PHE A 89 -14.77 -5.33 -21.07
N VAL A 90 -15.98 -5.68 -21.51
CA VAL A 90 -17.22 -5.41 -20.79
C VAL A 90 -17.92 -6.73 -20.51
N THR A 91 -18.25 -6.99 -19.25
CA THR A 91 -18.92 -8.22 -18.82
C THR A 91 -19.98 -7.91 -17.78
N GLY A 92 -21.14 -8.57 -17.87
CA GLY A 92 -22.21 -8.43 -16.88
C GLY A 92 -23.58 -8.34 -17.52
N THR A 93 -24.52 -7.76 -16.78
CA THR A 93 -25.92 -7.64 -17.17
C THR A 93 -26.34 -6.18 -17.21
N LEU A 94 -27.09 -5.79 -18.23
CA LEU A 94 -27.70 -4.47 -18.34
C LEU A 94 -29.23 -4.57 -18.31
N PRO A 95 -29.94 -3.57 -17.77
CA PRO A 95 -31.38 -3.49 -17.90
C PRO A 95 -31.76 -3.27 -19.37
N GLN A 96 -32.85 -3.90 -19.81
CA GLN A 96 -33.41 -3.61 -21.13
C GLN A 96 -34.12 -2.27 -21.09
N LEU A 97 -33.84 -1.44 -22.10
CA LEU A 97 -34.43 -0.12 -22.26
C LEU A 97 -35.33 -0.09 -23.50
N ALA A 98 -36.38 0.72 -23.44
CA ALA A 98 -37.37 0.89 -24.49
C ALA A 98 -36.79 1.56 -25.74
N GLU A 99 -37.52 1.52 -26.86
CA GLU A 99 -36.99 2.02 -28.13
C GLU A 99 -36.77 3.54 -28.18
N ASN A 100 -37.66 4.28 -27.54
CA ASN A 100 -37.70 5.73 -27.45
C ASN A 100 -37.06 6.25 -26.14
N VAL A 101 -36.16 5.46 -25.54
CA VAL A 101 -35.52 5.84 -24.29
C VAL A 101 -34.63 7.07 -24.46
N GLU A 102 -34.74 7.99 -23.51
CA GLU A 102 -33.79 9.07 -23.31
C GLU A 102 -33.15 8.89 -21.93
N VAL A 103 -31.82 8.85 -21.88
CA VAL A 103 -31.04 8.72 -20.64
C VAL A 103 -30.32 10.04 -20.39
N ILE A 104 -30.64 10.69 -19.28
CA ILE A 104 -30.13 12.01 -18.93
C ILE A 104 -29.27 11.89 -17.68
N TYR A 105 -28.01 12.27 -17.82
CA TYR A 105 -27.07 12.36 -16.71
C TYR A 105 -27.03 13.79 -16.18
N PRO A 106 -27.31 14.01 -14.88
CA PRO A 106 -27.06 15.30 -14.24
C PRO A 106 -25.56 15.60 -14.17
N ASP A 107 -25.22 16.88 -14.01
CA ASP A 107 -23.87 17.30 -13.63
C ASP A 107 -23.53 16.69 -12.26
N HIS A 108 -22.30 16.20 -12.13
CA HIS A 108 -21.86 15.50 -10.93
C HIS A 108 -20.35 15.66 -10.69
N GLU A 109 -19.93 15.30 -9.48
CA GLU A 109 -18.52 15.27 -9.09
C GLU A 109 -18.10 13.83 -8.75
N GLU A 110 -16.87 13.47 -9.12
CA GLU A 110 -16.21 12.22 -8.76
C GLU A 110 -14.93 12.52 -7.99
N GLU A 111 -14.71 11.90 -6.84
CA GLU A 111 -13.46 12.03 -6.09
C GLU A 111 -12.50 10.92 -6.49
N TYR A 112 -11.30 11.29 -6.94
CA TYR A 112 -10.20 10.38 -7.24
C TYR A 112 -9.12 10.54 -6.17
N ARG A 113 -8.82 9.44 -5.47
CA ARG A 113 -7.84 9.39 -4.39
C ARG A 113 -6.66 8.53 -4.79
N ARG A 114 -5.46 9.09 -4.72
CA ARG A 114 -4.21 8.33 -4.80
C ARG A 114 -3.94 7.70 -3.43
N GLU A 115 -4.24 6.42 -3.31
CA GLU A 115 -4.07 5.65 -2.06
C GLU A 115 -2.60 5.23 -1.84
N GLY A 116 -1.81 5.19 -2.91
CA GLY A 116 -0.38 4.88 -2.84
C GLY A 116 0.32 5.09 -4.19
N PRO A 117 1.63 4.85 -4.26
CA PRO A 117 2.37 4.90 -5.51
C PRO A 117 1.77 3.98 -6.58
N GLY A 118 1.43 4.55 -7.73
CA GLY A 118 0.87 3.79 -8.86
C GLY A 118 -0.56 3.29 -8.69
N PHE A 119 -1.28 3.74 -7.66
CA PHE A 119 -2.66 3.28 -7.40
C PHE A 119 -3.61 4.45 -7.06
N VAL A 120 -4.70 4.53 -7.83
CA VAL A 120 -5.79 5.49 -7.62
C VAL A 120 -7.11 4.74 -7.53
N ARG A 121 -7.93 5.13 -6.56
CA ARG A 121 -9.31 4.64 -6.40
C ARG A 121 -10.30 5.78 -6.45
N SER A 122 -11.48 5.50 -6.97
CA SER A 122 -12.61 6.42 -6.92
C SER A 122 -13.90 5.63 -6.72
N TYR A 123 -14.77 6.17 -5.88
CA TYR A 123 -16.10 5.64 -5.66
C TYR A 123 -17.11 6.77 -5.83
N SER A 124 -18.12 6.56 -6.66
CA SER A 124 -19.14 7.55 -6.93
C SER A 124 -20.52 6.91 -7.07
N ALA A 125 -21.55 7.70 -6.80
CA ALA A 125 -22.92 7.23 -6.94
C ALA A 125 -23.79 8.37 -7.48
N HIS A 126 -24.45 8.11 -8.61
CA HIS A 126 -25.16 9.10 -9.40
C HIS A 126 -26.57 8.63 -9.74
N ASP A 127 -27.52 9.55 -9.67
CA ASP A 127 -28.89 9.30 -10.08
C ASP A 127 -29.08 9.73 -11.53
N VAL A 128 -29.45 8.78 -12.39
CA VAL A 128 -29.68 9.02 -13.82
C VAL A 128 -31.18 9.02 -14.09
N LEU A 129 -31.63 10.00 -14.86
CA LEU A 129 -33.03 10.11 -15.27
C LEU A 129 -33.24 9.32 -16.55
N VAL A 130 -34.18 8.39 -16.53
CA VAL A 130 -34.54 7.54 -17.67
C VAL A 130 -35.98 7.86 -18.05
N LYS A 131 -36.16 8.39 -19.26
CA LYS A 131 -37.47 8.73 -19.83
C LYS A 131 -37.83 7.73 -20.91
N GLU A 132 -38.91 6.99 -20.70
CA GLU A 132 -39.36 5.93 -21.59
C GLU A 132 -40.88 5.98 -21.70
N ASN A 133 -41.44 6.00 -22.92
CA ASN A 133 -42.89 5.96 -23.15
C ASN A 133 -43.68 7.01 -22.33
N GLY A 134 -43.14 8.21 -22.18
CA GLY A 134 -43.75 9.32 -21.42
C GLY A 134 -43.70 9.17 -19.89
N HIS A 135 -43.04 8.14 -19.36
CA HIS A 135 -42.79 7.96 -17.93
C HIS A 135 -41.32 8.26 -17.62
N GLU A 136 -41.10 8.97 -16.53
CA GLU A 136 -39.76 9.28 -16.03
C GLU A 136 -39.49 8.48 -14.76
N ARG A 137 -38.33 7.83 -14.71
CA ARG A 137 -37.85 7.11 -13.53
C ARG A 137 -36.38 7.41 -13.29
N THR A 138 -35.99 7.38 -12.03
CA THR A 138 -34.59 7.54 -11.62
C THR A 138 -33.94 6.17 -11.44
N MET A 139 -32.72 6.02 -11.95
CA MET A 139 -31.88 4.84 -11.73
C MET A 139 -30.58 5.24 -11.05
N ARG A 140 -30.29 4.60 -9.91
CA ARG A 140 -29.02 4.77 -9.21
C ARG A 140 -27.91 4.01 -9.93
N LEU A 141 -26.84 4.69 -10.28
CA LEU A 141 -25.58 4.10 -10.73
C LEU A 141 -24.56 4.23 -9.61
N THR A 142 -24.02 3.11 -9.12
CA THR A 142 -22.91 3.08 -8.17
C THR A 142 -21.67 2.57 -8.88
N ILE A 143 -20.59 3.35 -8.85
CA ILE A 143 -19.38 3.12 -9.63
C ILE A 143 -18.20 2.99 -8.65
N ASP A 144 -17.56 1.83 -8.61
CA ASP A 144 -16.26 1.62 -7.96
C ASP A 144 -15.21 1.42 -9.05
N GLN A 145 -14.18 2.27 -9.06
CA GLN A 145 -13.13 2.23 -10.05
C GLN A 145 -11.74 2.23 -9.42
N GLN A 146 -10.87 1.41 -10.00
CA GLN A 146 -9.49 1.22 -9.58
C GLN A 146 -8.58 1.42 -10.78
N ILE A 147 -7.54 2.23 -10.61
CA ILE A 147 -6.59 2.62 -11.64
C ILE A 147 -5.18 2.27 -11.16
N HIS A 148 -4.52 1.39 -11.90
CA HIS A 148 -3.14 0.97 -11.66
C HIS A 148 -2.23 1.52 -12.75
N TYR A 149 -1.13 2.15 -12.39
CA TYR A 149 -0.16 2.73 -13.31
C TYR A 149 1.26 2.66 -12.72
N LYS A 150 2.26 2.88 -13.57
CA LYS A 150 3.66 2.93 -13.13
C LYS A 150 4.07 4.36 -12.83
N GLU A 151 4.51 4.61 -11.61
CA GLU A 151 5.15 5.87 -11.23
C GLU A 151 6.67 5.74 -11.23
N CYS A 152 7.36 6.87 -11.42
CA CYS A 152 8.81 6.92 -11.25
C CYS A 152 9.14 6.95 -9.75
N PRO A 153 9.84 5.94 -9.19
CA PRO A 153 10.12 5.88 -7.75
C PRO A 153 10.95 7.05 -7.22
N TYR A 154 11.73 7.68 -8.11
CA TYR A 154 12.65 8.76 -7.78
C TYR A 154 12.03 10.16 -7.91
N LYS A 155 10.80 10.26 -8.40
CA LYS A 155 10.10 11.54 -8.54
C LYS A 155 9.22 11.74 -7.31
N THR A 156 9.53 12.75 -6.51
CA THR A 156 8.65 13.15 -5.39
C THR A 156 7.30 13.59 -5.95
N PHE A 157 6.23 13.04 -5.38
CA PHE A 157 4.87 13.44 -5.74
C PHE A 157 4.53 14.74 -5.00
N ASP A 158 4.38 15.83 -5.73
CA ASP A 158 4.24 17.21 -5.24
C ASP A 158 2.81 17.77 -5.46
N LYS A 159 1.84 16.87 -5.65
CA LYS A 159 0.44 17.20 -5.94
C LYS A 159 -0.50 16.66 -4.86
N ASP A 160 -1.76 17.08 -4.91
CA ASP A 160 -2.76 16.67 -3.94
C ASP A 160 -3.09 15.16 -4.07
N SER A 161 -3.20 14.46 -2.94
CA SER A 161 -3.56 13.03 -2.94
C SER A 161 -5.03 12.81 -3.34
N VAL A 162 -5.84 13.86 -3.34
CA VAL A 162 -7.26 13.83 -3.70
C VAL A 162 -7.51 14.86 -4.79
N VAL A 163 -8.16 14.43 -5.87
CA VAL A 163 -8.61 15.29 -6.97
C VAL A 163 -10.10 15.09 -7.18
N VAL A 164 -10.85 16.19 -7.22
CA VAL A 164 -12.27 16.20 -7.57
C VAL A 164 -12.39 16.45 -9.06
N LEU A 165 -13.04 15.52 -9.76
CA LEU A 165 -13.39 15.64 -11.16
C LEU A 165 -14.84 16.15 -11.28
N ARG A 166 -15.02 17.36 -11.79
CA ARG A 166 -16.34 17.92 -12.12
C ARG A 166 -16.71 17.51 -13.53
N VAL A 167 -17.83 16.79 -13.66
CA VAL A 167 -18.37 16.32 -14.93
C VAL A 167 -19.62 17.13 -15.27
N SER A 168 -19.51 17.98 -16.29
CA SER A 168 -20.57 18.89 -16.71
C SER A 168 -21.10 18.55 -18.09
N ARG A 169 -22.42 18.69 -18.24
CA ARG A 169 -23.19 18.39 -19.46
C ARG A 169 -22.85 17.02 -20.05
N PRO A 170 -22.85 15.94 -19.25
CA PRO A 170 -22.72 14.59 -19.79
C PRO A 170 -23.88 14.31 -20.76
N HIS A 171 -23.54 13.83 -21.95
CA HIS A 171 -24.49 13.56 -23.02
C HIS A 171 -24.23 12.17 -23.59
N VAL A 172 -25.28 11.38 -23.67
CA VAL A 172 -25.25 10.01 -24.20
C VAL A 172 -26.31 9.86 -25.29
N ILE A 173 -25.93 9.26 -26.40
CA ILE A 173 -26.86 8.99 -27.50
C ILE A 173 -26.49 7.70 -28.22
N TYR A 174 -27.51 6.95 -28.63
CA TYR A 174 -27.37 5.76 -29.43
C TYR A 174 -28.11 5.96 -30.75
N ASP A 175 -27.38 5.78 -31.85
CA ASP A 175 -27.94 5.81 -33.19
C ASP A 175 -28.09 4.37 -33.69
N ALA A 176 -29.34 3.96 -33.93
CA ALA A 176 -29.67 2.59 -34.33
C ALA A 176 -29.35 2.31 -35.80
N GLU A 177 -29.37 3.32 -36.67
CA GLU A 177 -29.06 3.18 -38.10
C GLU A 177 -27.55 2.99 -38.28
N GLU A 178 -26.77 3.82 -37.59
CA GLU A 178 -25.31 3.78 -37.61
C GLU A 178 -24.71 2.72 -36.67
N ARG A 179 -25.53 2.12 -35.79
CA ARG A 179 -25.10 1.13 -34.79
C ARG A 179 -23.94 1.64 -33.92
N ILE A 180 -24.11 2.85 -33.40
CA ILE A 180 -23.05 3.57 -32.68
C ILE A 180 -23.61 4.22 -31.42
N VAL A 181 -22.90 4.05 -30.31
CA VAL A 181 -23.15 4.78 -29.06
C VAL A 181 -22.10 5.86 -28.89
N ARG A 182 -22.52 7.04 -28.45
CA ARG A 182 -21.67 8.21 -28.25
C ARG A 182 -21.81 8.71 -26.82
N TYR A 183 -20.67 9.00 -26.20
CA TYR A 183 -20.57 9.61 -24.88
C TYR A 183 -19.79 10.92 -25.03
N ALA A 184 -20.28 11.99 -24.44
CA ALA A 184 -19.60 13.27 -24.42
C ALA A 184 -19.76 13.94 -23.05
N SER A 185 -18.73 14.62 -22.59
CA SER A 185 -18.78 15.43 -21.37
C SER A 185 -17.73 16.53 -21.40
N ALA A 186 -17.95 17.59 -20.61
CA ALA A 186 -16.91 18.54 -20.23
C ALA A 186 -16.42 18.21 -18.82
N ASN A 187 -15.10 18.19 -18.62
CA ASN A 187 -14.49 17.68 -17.41
C ASN A 187 -13.43 18.66 -16.90
N SER A 188 -13.47 18.99 -15.62
CA SER A 188 -12.40 19.74 -14.95
C SER A 188 -11.94 19.07 -13.67
N ALA A 189 -10.64 19.23 -13.37
CA ALA A 189 -9.98 18.65 -12.20
C ALA A 189 -9.60 19.79 -11.25
N THR A 190 -10.04 19.68 -9.99
CA THR A 190 -9.82 20.66 -8.94
C THR A 190 -9.51 19.95 -7.61
N ASN A 191 -9.02 20.70 -6.64
CA ASN A 191 -8.88 20.26 -5.25
C ASN A 191 -9.97 20.86 -4.32
N GLU A 192 -10.82 21.73 -4.86
CA GLU A 192 -11.93 22.33 -4.13
C GLU A 192 -13.22 21.57 -4.40
N ARG A 193 -13.81 21.00 -3.35
CA ARG A 193 -15.17 20.45 -3.43
C ARG A 193 -16.14 21.61 -3.53
N SER A 194 -17.12 21.54 -4.43
CA SER A 194 -18.13 22.59 -4.54
C SER A 194 -18.97 22.63 -3.26
N LEU A 195 -18.63 23.56 -2.35
CA LEU A 195 -19.56 24.06 -1.33
C LEU A 195 -20.63 24.87 -2.09
N ASN A 196 -21.61 24.19 -2.69
CA ASN A 196 -22.93 24.69 -3.11
C ASN A 196 -23.41 24.02 -4.42
N LEU A 197 -24.27 23.01 -4.28
CA LEU A 197 -25.32 22.66 -5.26
C LEU A 197 -26.65 22.43 -4.54
N VAL A 198 -27.04 23.35 -3.66
CA VAL A 198 -28.46 23.62 -3.31
C VAL A 198 -28.61 25.12 -3.04
N GLU A 199 -28.34 25.97 -4.03
CA GLU A 199 -28.75 27.38 -3.94
C GLU A 199 -29.02 27.92 -5.35
N ALA A 200 -30.26 27.77 -5.80
CA ALA A 200 -30.82 28.64 -6.82
C ALA A 200 -32.36 28.71 -6.70
N ALA A 201 -32.78 29.88 -6.19
CA ALA A 201 -34.04 30.56 -6.47
C ALA A 201 -35.34 30.03 -5.84
N VAL A 202 -35.74 30.61 -4.70
CA VAL A 202 -37.13 31.07 -4.45
C VAL A 202 -37.09 32.36 -3.59
N PRO A 203 -37.87 33.42 -3.90
CA PRO A 203 -37.89 34.65 -3.11
C PRO A 203 -38.62 34.49 -1.76
N GLU A 204 -38.28 35.35 -0.80
CA GLU A 204 -38.86 35.47 0.54
C GLU A 204 -40.39 35.29 0.58
N PRO A 205 -40.93 34.49 1.52
CA PRO A 205 -42.35 34.52 1.87
C PRO A 205 -42.58 35.19 3.23
N GLN A 206 -43.55 36.10 3.22
CA GLN A 206 -44.18 36.68 4.40
C GLN A 206 -44.77 35.57 5.31
N GLU A 207 -44.54 35.70 6.62
CA GLU A 207 -45.32 35.06 7.68
C GLU A 207 -46.83 35.44 7.61
N PRO A 208 -47.78 34.82 8.38
CA PRO A 208 -47.61 33.81 9.45
C PRO A 208 -48.63 32.63 9.40
N SER A 209 -48.40 31.61 10.26
CA SER A 209 -49.37 31.08 11.27
C SER A 209 -49.38 29.54 11.38
N ARG A 210 -48.89 29.06 12.55
CA ARG A 210 -49.33 27.93 13.41
C ARG A 210 -50.39 26.98 12.79
N THR A 211 -50.29 25.64 12.83
CA THR A 211 -49.96 24.76 13.98
C THR A 211 -49.95 23.29 13.50
N ARG A 212 -49.07 22.46 14.09
CA ARG A 212 -49.20 20.98 14.30
C ARG A 212 -49.12 20.13 13.01
N SER A 213 -48.20 19.20 12.81
CA SER A 213 -47.54 18.25 13.72
C SER A 213 -46.19 17.83 13.14
N GLN A 214 -45.17 17.79 14.00
CA GLN A 214 -43.86 17.25 13.70
C GLN A 214 -43.98 15.75 13.38
N GLN A 215 -43.57 15.36 12.17
CA GLN A 215 -42.85 14.11 11.98
C GLN A 215 -41.40 14.49 11.70
N PRO A 216 -40.42 13.97 12.47
CA PRO A 216 -39.02 14.27 12.22
C PRO A 216 -38.62 13.65 10.88
N VAL A 217 -38.06 14.48 10.00
CA VAL A 217 -37.31 14.03 8.83
C VAL A 217 -36.19 13.13 9.35
N GLN A 218 -36.19 11.86 8.95
CA GLN A 218 -35.21 10.88 9.39
C GLN A 218 -33.81 11.33 8.98
N LYS A 219 -32.98 11.52 10.00
CA LYS A 219 -31.53 11.64 9.94
C LYS A 219 -30.97 10.48 9.11
N SER A 220 -30.03 10.77 8.22
CA SER A 220 -29.14 9.84 7.51
C SER A 220 -29.06 8.48 8.22
N LYS A 221 -29.63 7.46 7.59
CA LYS A 221 -29.82 6.14 8.19
C LYS A 221 -28.54 5.35 7.95
N ASP A 222 -27.71 5.21 8.98
CA ASP A 222 -26.47 4.42 9.00
C ASP A 222 -26.64 3.09 8.21
N PRO A 223 -25.92 2.91 7.08
CA PRO A 223 -26.02 1.71 6.25
C PRO A 223 -25.53 0.43 6.95
N CYS A 224 -24.59 0.56 7.89
CA CYS A 224 -24.03 -0.56 8.63
C CYS A 224 -24.99 -1.04 9.73
N GLY A 225 -25.63 -0.12 10.47
CA GLY A 225 -26.56 -0.46 11.54
C GLY A 225 -27.86 -1.15 11.10
N GLN A 226 -28.18 -1.16 9.80
CA GLN A 226 -29.39 -1.79 9.25
C GLN A 226 -29.14 -3.10 8.52
N GLY A 227 -27.87 -3.56 8.42
CA GLY A 227 -27.53 -4.70 7.56
C GLY A 227 -27.71 -4.43 6.08
N ASN A 228 -27.83 -3.16 5.66
CA ASN A 228 -27.92 -2.74 4.26
C ASN A 228 -26.52 -2.60 3.66
N HIS A 229 -25.67 -3.62 3.85
CA HIS A 229 -24.30 -3.66 3.36
C HIS A 229 -23.91 -5.05 2.87
N VAL A 230 -22.93 -5.10 1.96
CA VAL A 230 -22.38 -6.36 1.41
C VAL A 230 -21.17 -6.90 2.16
N CYS A 231 -20.78 -6.27 3.28
CA CYS A 231 -19.69 -6.75 4.16
C CYS A 231 -20.12 -8.00 4.93
N THR A 232 -20.18 -9.15 4.25
CA THR A 232 -20.75 -10.41 4.76
C THR A 232 -19.79 -11.60 4.73
N LEU A 233 -18.55 -11.43 4.24
CA LEU A 233 -17.55 -12.51 4.30
C LEU A 233 -16.94 -12.58 5.71
N PRO A 234 -16.25 -13.68 6.09
CA PRO A 234 -15.61 -13.80 7.40
C PRO A 234 -14.55 -12.71 7.67
N ASN A 235 -14.37 -12.40 8.95
CA ASN A 235 -13.31 -11.52 9.48
C ASN A 235 -13.33 -10.11 8.88
N MET A 236 -14.54 -9.58 8.61
CA MET A 236 -14.73 -8.23 8.10
C MET A 236 -15.86 -7.51 8.84
N PHE A 237 -15.73 -6.19 8.94
CA PHE A 237 -16.73 -5.32 9.52
C PHE A 237 -17.09 -4.17 8.57
N CYS A 238 -18.27 -3.59 8.81
CA CYS A 238 -18.79 -2.45 8.05
C CYS A 238 -18.49 -1.15 8.80
N THR A 239 -17.89 -0.18 8.12
CA THR A 239 -17.68 1.19 8.63
C THR A 239 -18.56 2.16 7.86
N ALA A 240 -19.43 2.87 8.57
CA ALA A 240 -20.27 3.91 7.97
C ALA A 240 -19.42 5.14 7.59
N VAL A 241 -19.56 5.60 6.36
CA VAL A 241 -18.83 6.76 5.82
C VAL A 241 -19.84 7.62 5.08
N GLU A 242 -20.51 8.55 5.75
CA GLU A 242 -21.65 9.28 5.18
C GLU A 242 -21.32 9.90 3.80
N PRO A 243 -22.18 9.67 2.76
CA PRO A 243 -23.49 9.01 2.77
C PRO A 243 -23.47 7.49 2.43
N SER A 244 -22.36 6.79 2.63
CA SER A 244 -22.08 5.39 2.23
C SER A 244 -21.54 4.53 3.40
N TYR A 245 -21.00 3.36 3.08
CA TYR A 245 -20.22 2.50 3.96
C TYR A 245 -19.03 1.89 3.20
N ARG A 246 -18.06 1.33 3.92
CA ARG A 246 -16.97 0.49 3.38
C ARG A 246 -16.77 -0.76 4.25
N CYS A 247 -16.21 -1.81 3.67
CA CYS A 247 -15.86 -3.03 4.39
C CYS A 247 -14.37 -3.01 4.74
N GLU A 248 -14.04 -3.40 5.98
CA GLU A 248 -12.68 -3.46 6.51
C GLU A 248 -12.41 -4.84 7.12
N CYS A 249 -11.18 -5.33 7.09
CA CYS A 249 -10.82 -6.57 7.77
C CYS A 249 -10.70 -6.33 9.27
N GLU A 250 -11.12 -7.32 10.06
CA GLU A 250 -10.89 -7.34 11.51
C GLU A 250 -9.39 -7.34 11.82
N ARG A 251 -9.02 -6.91 13.03
CA ARG A 251 -7.61 -6.91 13.46
C ARG A 251 -7.05 -8.33 13.41
N GLY A 252 -5.79 -8.47 12.97
CA GLY A 252 -5.17 -9.77 12.72
C GLY A 252 -5.49 -10.35 11.34
N PHE A 253 -6.25 -9.63 10.49
CA PHE A 253 -6.58 -10.08 9.14
C PHE A 253 -6.23 -9.04 8.08
N GLN A 254 -5.85 -9.48 6.89
CA GLN A 254 -5.53 -8.65 5.74
C GLN A 254 -6.38 -8.97 4.51
N ALA A 255 -6.66 -7.95 3.70
CA ALA A 255 -7.41 -8.12 2.46
C ALA A 255 -6.55 -8.80 1.38
N GLN A 256 -7.05 -9.89 0.83
CA GLN A 256 -6.45 -10.60 -0.30
C GLN A 256 -7.43 -10.65 -1.48
N PRO A 257 -6.98 -10.38 -2.72
CA PRO A 257 -7.82 -10.54 -3.90
C PRO A 257 -8.36 -11.97 -4.03
N ASP A 258 -9.68 -12.09 -4.23
CA ASP A 258 -10.35 -13.36 -4.42
C ASP A 258 -11.58 -13.15 -5.31
N ALA A 259 -11.41 -13.47 -6.60
CA ALA A 259 -12.44 -13.30 -7.61
C ALA A 259 -13.65 -14.25 -7.44
N SER A 260 -13.57 -15.20 -6.50
CA SER A 260 -14.69 -16.11 -6.19
C SER A 260 -15.71 -15.50 -5.23
N THR A 261 -15.38 -14.39 -4.57
CA THR A 261 -16.26 -13.71 -3.62
C THR A 261 -17.04 -12.58 -4.30
N HIS A 262 -18.20 -12.22 -3.74
CA HIS A 262 -19.02 -11.12 -4.27
C HIS A 262 -18.38 -9.73 -4.07
N LEU A 263 -17.33 -9.63 -3.25
CA LEU A 263 -16.53 -8.42 -3.06
C LEU A 263 -15.27 -8.39 -3.95
N GLY A 264 -14.88 -9.52 -4.54
CA GLY A 264 -13.63 -9.65 -5.30
C GLY A 264 -12.37 -9.73 -4.43
N TRP A 265 -12.53 -9.80 -3.11
CA TRP A 265 -11.49 -9.97 -2.10
C TRP A 265 -12.06 -10.63 -0.83
N LYS A 266 -11.19 -11.14 0.04
CA LYS A 266 -11.53 -11.70 1.35
C LYS A 266 -10.48 -11.30 2.38
N CYS A 267 -10.82 -11.44 3.67
CA CYS A 267 -9.86 -11.28 4.76
C CYS A 267 -9.20 -12.63 5.05
N ILE A 268 -7.86 -12.66 5.03
CA ILE A 268 -7.06 -13.81 5.44
C ILE A 268 -6.26 -13.45 6.68
N ASP A 269 -6.00 -14.46 7.50
CA ASP A 269 -5.19 -14.34 8.71
C ASP A 269 -3.78 -13.78 8.39
N LEU A 270 -3.29 -12.92 9.26
CA LEU A 270 -1.93 -12.40 9.22
C LEU A 270 -1.04 -13.30 10.08
N ASP A 271 -0.08 -14.00 9.46
CA ASP A 271 0.88 -14.79 10.23
C ASP A 271 1.97 -13.88 10.81
N GLU A 272 1.76 -13.36 12.03
CA GLU A 272 2.72 -12.48 12.69
C GLU A 272 4.04 -13.21 13.03
N CYS A 273 4.01 -14.54 13.19
CA CYS A 273 5.20 -15.34 13.46
C CYS A 273 6.10 -15.45 12.24
N GLN A 274 5.53 -15.70 11.06
CA GLN A 274 6.28 -15.76 9.80
C GLN A 274 6.83 -14.37 9.41
N ARG A 275 6.07 -13.32 9.74
CA ARG A 275 6.44 -11.94 9.43
C ARG A 275 7.43 -11.33 10.43
N GLY A 276 7.58 -11.93 11.61
CA GLY A 276 8.36 -11.36 12.72
C GLY A 276 7.67 -10.17 13.39
N ASP A 277 6.39 -9.95 13.12
CA ASP A 277 5.56 -8.87 13.66
C ASP A 277 4.92 -9.26 15.01
N HIS A 278 5.65 -10.03 15.83
CA HIS A 278 5.18 -10.57 17.11
C HIS A 278 5.91 -9.96 18.31
N THR A 279 5.27 -9.94 19.48
CA THR A 279 5.84 -9.40 20.72
C THR A 279 6.38 -10.49 21.66
N CYS A 280 6.56 -11.72 21.18
CA CYS A 280 7.13 -12.81 21.98
C CYS A 280 8.54 -12.50 22.49
N ASP A 281 8.85 -13.00 23.69
CA ASP A 281 10.19 -12.95 24.26
C ASP A 281 11.19 -13.65 23.33
N GLN A 282 12.45 -13.21 23.33
CA GLN A 282 13.51 -13.90 22.56
C GLN A 282 13.69 -15.37 22.98
N ASN A 283 13.36 -15.70 24.23
CA ASN A 283 13.35 -17.05 24.77
C ASN A 283 11.96 -17.70 24.68
N ALA A 284 11.06 -17.18 23.86
CA ALA A 284 9.78 -17.80 23.54
C ALA A 284 9.74 -18.31 22.09
N ILE A 285 8.73 -19.13 21.82
CA ILE A 285 8.34 -19.67 20.53
C ILE A 285 7.03 -18.99 20.16
N CYS A 286 6.99 -18.34 19.00
CA CYS A 286 5.77 -17.78 18.44
C CYS A 286 4.96 -18.88 17.75
N ALA A 287 3.67 -18.94 18.04
CA ALA A 287 2.71 -19.83 17.38
C ALA A 287 1.56 -18.98 16.82
N ASN A 288 1.40 -19.00 15.50
CA ASN A 288 0.34 -18.25 14.83
C ASN A 288 -1.04 -18.84 15.15
N THR A 289 -2.04 -17.98 15.28
CA THR A 289 -3.43 -18.33 15.57
C THR A 289 -4.36 -17.51 14.68
N ASP A 290 -5.59 -17.97 14.45
CA ASP A 290 -6.53 -17.22 13.60
C ASP A 290 -6.89 -15.87 14.26
N GLY A 291 -6.43 -14.76 13.67
CA GLY A 291 -6.60 -13.38 14.14
C GLY A 291 -5.50 -12.85 15.07
N GLY A 292 -4.37 -13.56 15.22
CA GLY A 292 -3.23 -13.09 16.01
C GLY A 292 -2.22 -14.21 16.33
N PHE A 293 -1.45 -14.08 17.43
CA PHE A 293 -0.43 -15.09 17.77
C PHE A 293 -0.33 -15.32 19.27
N ASN A 294 0.22 -16.48 19.64
CA ASN A 294 0.59 -16.83 21.00
C ASN A 294 2.10 -17.00 21.15
N CYS A 295 2.60 -16.77 22.36
CA CYS A 295 3.99 -16.95 22.71
C CYS A 295 4.12 -17.98 23.82
N GLU A 296 5.00 -18.97 23.64
CA GLU A 296 5.31 -19.96 24.68
C GLU A 296 6.80 -19.95 25.00
N CYS A 297 7.16 -19.88 26.28
CA CYS A 297 8.56 -19.93 26.67
C CYS A 297 9.22 -21.24 26.21
N ARG A 298 10.44 -21.12 25.72
CA ARG A 298 11.27 -22.26 25.31
C ARG A 298 11.55 -23.18 26.49
N PRO A 299 11.80 -24.49 26.26
CA PRO A 299 12.18 -25.42 27.32
C PRO A 299 13.38 -24.90 28.14
N GLY A 300 13.25 -24.91 29.47
CA GLY A 300 14.25 -24.35 30.39
C GLY A 300 13.98 -22.90 30.81
N TYR A 301 12.94 -22.28 30.24
CA TYR A 301 12.44 -20.96 30.61
C TYR A 301 10.97 -21.06 31.07
N GLN A 302 10.55 -20.14 31.94
CA GLN A 302 9.18 -20.00 32.41
C GLN A 302 8.77 -18.53 32.36
N GLY A 303 7.47 -18.27 32.22
CA GLY A 303 6.94 -16.92 32.02
C GLY A 303 5.62 -16.93 31.27
N ASP A 304 5.20 -15.76 30.79
CA ASP A 304 3.96 -15.54 30.04
C ASP A 304 4.16 -15.60 28.51
N GLY A 305 5.36 -15.99 28.05
CA GLY A 305 5.72 -16.03 26.63
C GLY A 305 6.18 -14.68 26.07
N HIS A 306 5.83 -13.57 26.70
CA HIS A 306 6.34 -12.24 26.36
C HIS A 306 7.50 -11.82 27.26
N ARG A 307 7.64 -12.48 28.42
CA ARG A 307 8.74 -12.35 29.37
C ARG A 307 9.11 -13.74 29.88
N CYS A 308 10.18 -14.29 29.33
CA CYS A 308 10.64 -15.65 29.65
C CYS A 308 11.96 -15.60 30.42
N HIS A 309 11.96 -16.15 31.62
CA HIS A 309 13.13 -16.20 32.49
C HIS A 309 13.57 -17.64 32.73
N ARG A 310 14.87 -17.86 32.96
CA ARG A 310 15.42 -19.20 33.14
C ARG A 310 14.86 -19.84 34.42
N ILE A 311 14.48 -21.12 34.32
CA ILE A 311 13.99 -21.89 35.47
C ILE A 311 15.14 -22.05 36.48
N GLY A 312 15.02 -21.42 37.66
CA GLY A 312 16.01 -21.46 38.74
C GLY A 312 16.71 -20.14 39.08
N GLU A 313 16.49 -19.07 38.31
CA GLU A 313 16.95 -17.71 38.66
C GLU A 313 15.92 -16.98 39.54
N SER A 314 16.39 -16.28 40.57
CA SER A 314 15.53 -15.47 41.44
C SER A 314 15.00 -14.25 40.70
N ILE A 315 13.67 -14.08 40.70
CA ILE A 315 12.96 -12.93 40.14
C ILE A 315 13.54 -11.63 40.75
N PRO A 316 14.03 -10.66 39.95
CA PRO A 316 14.34 -9.34 40.46
C PRO A 316 13.06 -8.76 41.07
N ARG A 317 13.11 -8.39 42.35
CA ARG A 317 11.96 -7.81 43.05
C ARG A 317 11.52 -6.54 42.33
N GLU A 318 10.21 -6.39 42.17
CA GLU A 318 9.56 -5.12 41.81
C GLU A 318 10.14 -3.99 42.64
N ASP A 319 10.82 -3.06 41.98
CA ASP A 319 11.11 -1.76 42.55
C ASP A 319 9.93 -0.84 42.23
N THR A 320 9.12 -0.58 43.24
CA THR A 320 8.13 0.48 43.20
C THR A 320 8.84 1.83 43.30
N SER A 321 9.28 2.38 42.16
CA SER A 321 9.71 3.78 42.06
C SER A 321 9.23 4.39 40.76
N THR A 322 8.27 5.32 40.90
CA THR A 322 8.05 6.48 40.03
C THR A 322 8.09 6.28 38.52
N ALA A 323 6.89 6.18 37.95
CA ALA A 323 6.48 6.43 36.56
C ALA A 323 7.56 6.97 35.61
N SER A 324 7.69 6.27 34.47
CA SER A 324 8.38 6.64 33.22
C SER A 324 9.78 6.12 32.98
N GLU A 325 10.51 5.54 33.94
CA GLU A 325 11.87 5.04 33.71
C GLU A 325 11.92 3.66 32.98
N CYS A 326 12.88 3.47 32.05
CA CYS A 326 13.04 2.25 31.25
C CYS A 326 14.52 1.91 30.95
N HIS A 327 14.86 0.62 30.97
CA HIS A 327 16.18 0.08 30.65
C HIS A 327 16.21 -0.73 29.35
N SER A 328 15.04 -1.04 28.80
CA SER A 328 14.87 -1.65 27.49
C SER A 328 13.60 -1.12 26.81
N HIS A 329 13.55 -1.17 25.47
CA HIS A 329 12.35 -0.75 24.73
C HIS A 329 11.11 -1.59 25.06
N GLN A 330 11.27 -2.80 25.59
CA GLN A 330 10.20 -3.73 25.94
C GLN A 330 9.46 -3.35 27.23
N GLU A 331 9.99 -2.39 28.00
CA GLU A 331 9.36 -1.88 29.23
C GLU A 331 8.33 -0.75 28.95
N CYS A 332 8.21 -0.29 27.72
CA CYS A 332 7.26 0.75 27.30
C CYS A 332 6.01 0.14 26.64
N HIS A 333 4.97 0.96 26.48
CA HIS A 333 3.76 0.58 25.73
C HIS A 333 4.13 0.03 24.33
N GLN A 334 3.32 -0.84 23.73
CA GLN A 334 3.61 -1.44 22.41
C GLN A 334 3.85 -0.42 21.28
N TRP A 335 3.29 0.78 21.41
CA TRP A 335 3.53 1.95 20.55
C TRP A 335 4.38 3.05 21.23
N GLY A 336 5.07 2.68 22.30
CA GLY A 336 6.04 3.47 23.03
C GLY A 336 7.48 3.03 22.73
N GLU A 337 8.44 3.88 23.05
CA GLU A 337 9.86 3.63 22.94
C GLU A 337 10.59 4.20 24.15
N CYS A 338 11.59 3.47 24.62
CA CYS A 338 12.48 3.92 25.66
C CYS A 338 13.50 4.92 25.08
N ALA A 339 13.50 6.15 25.58
CA ALA A 339 14.50 7.15 25.27
C ALA A 339 15.61 7.10 26.34
N PHE A 340 16.72 6.42 26.02
CA PHE A 340 17.85 6.28 26.94
C PHE A 340 18.58 7.60 27.21
N GLY A 341 18.90 7.87 28.48
CA GLY A 341 19.81 8.95 28.87
C GLY A 341 21.26 8.67 28.44
N ARG A 342 22.08 9.71 28.31
CA ARG A 342 23.53 9.52 28.07
C ARG A 342 24.22 9.15 29.38
N ASN A 343 25.21 8.27 29.31
CA ASN A 343 26.07 7.84 30.43
C ASN A 343 25.44 6.87 31.44
N GLY A 344 24.52 6.00 31.00
CA GLY A 344 24.04 4.89 31.83
C GLY A 344 22.95 5.24 32.84
N GLU A 345 22.31 6.40 32.71
CA GLU A 345 21.08 6.74 33.44
C GLU A 345 19.88 5.97 32.86
N ALA A 346 18.89 5.67 33.71
CA ALA A 346 17.63 5.06 33.27
C ALA A 346 16.95 5.94 32.19
N GLY A 347 16.51 5.33 31.09
CA GLY A 347 15.79 6.03 30.04
C GLY A 347 14.37 6.37 30.47
N TYR A 348 13.58 7.03 29.62
CA TYR A 348 12.14 7.15 29.87
C TYR A 348 11.27 6.82 28.65
N CYS A 349 10.08 6.28 28.89
CA CYS A 349 9.17 5.87 27.84
C CYS A 349 8.45 7.07 27.21
N ARG A 350 8.42 7.12 25.87
CA ARG A 350 7.66 8.09 25.08
C ARG A 350 6.95 7.39 23.93
N CYS A 351 5.89 7.98 23.38
CA CYS A 351 5.18 7.38 22.26
C CYS A 351 5.98 7.47 20.94
N ARG A 352 5.92 6.43 20.12
CA ARG A 352 6.59 6.37 18.81
C ARG A 352 5.86 7.27 17.82
N GLY A 353 6.60 8.08 17.06
CA GLY A 353 6.03 8.86 15.98
C GLY A 353 4.99 9.90 16.44
N TRP A 354 3.72 9.70 16.04
CA TRP A 354 2.64 10.70 16.07
C TRP A 354 1.58 10.36 17.14
N TYR A 355 1.82 9.28 17.90
CA TYR A 355 0.97 8.85 19.00
C TYR A 355 1.21 9.74 20.23
N VAL A 356 0.15 9.97 21.01
CA VAL A 356 0.15 10.80 22.21
C VAL A 356 -0.27 9.94 23.40
N GLY A 357 0.30 10.21 24.57
CA GLY A 357 0.05 9.43 25.78
C GLY A 357 1.22 9.47 26.76
N ASP A 358 1.19 8.61 27.76
CA ASP A 358 2.20 8.56 28.83
C ASP A 358 3.40 7.66 28.50
N GLY A 359 3.40 6.98 27.35
CA GLY A 359 4.53 6.16 26.89
C GLY A 359 4.61 4.77 27.55
N VAL A 360 3.96 4.56 28.69
CA VAL A 360 4.08 3.33 29.51
C VAL A 360 2.79 2.51 29.48
N HIS A 361 1.65 3.17 29.70
CA HIS A 361 0.35 2.51 29.79
C HIS A 361 -0.57 2.91 28.63
N HIS A 362 -0.30 4.05 27.99
CA HIS A 362 -1.10 4.58 26.90
C HIS A 362 -0.24 5.28 25.85
N CYS A 363 -0.37 4.84 24.61
CA CYS A 363 -0.02 5.61 23.41
C CYS A 363 -1.12 5.38 22.38
N GLY A 364 -1.76 6.45 21.90
CA GLY A 364 -2.85 6.38 20.92
C GLY A 364 -2.85 7.56 19.96
N PRO A 365 -3.61 7.53 18.86
CA PRO A 365 -3.70 8.66 17.93
C PRO A 365 -4.24 9.91 18.65
N PRO A 366 -3.96 11.15 18.17
CA PRO A 366 -4.28 12.40 18.88
C PRO A 366 -5.76 12.75 19.11
N ASP A 367 -6.69 11.80 19.08
CA ASP A 367 -8.11 12.02 19.35
C ASP A 367 -8.65 10.96 20.32
N GLU A 368 -8.35 11.16 21.60
CA GLU A 368 -9.17 10.81 22.77
C GLU A 368 -8.47 11.40 24.01
N GLN A 369 -8.80 12.64 24.37
CA GLN A 369 -8.54 13.14 25.72
C GLN A 369 -9.85 13.48 26.43
N PRO A 370 -10.08 12.98 27.67
CA PRO A 370 -11.14 13.48 28.51
C PRO A 370 -10.86 14.91 28.92
N ARG A 371 -11.88 15.77 28.86
CA ARG A 371 -11.85 17.13 29.40
C ARG A 371 -11.50 17.11 30.88
N LEU A 372 -10.44 17.80 31.27
CA LEU A 372 -10.26 18.31 32.63
C LEU A 372 -10.27 19.84 32.61
N ALA A 373 -11.25 20.42 33.33
CA ALA A 373 -11.34 21.82 33.71
C ALA A 373 -10.25 22.13 34.77
N VAL A 374 -9.78 23.33 35.10
CA VAL A 374 -10.31 24.71 35.29
C VAL A 374 -9.02 25.60 35.25
N THR A 375 -8.92 26.89 34.87
CA THR A 375 -9.34 28.12 35.58
C THR A 375 -8.72 29.37 34.88
N GLU A 376 -9.23 30.55 35.23
CA GLU A 376 -9.32 31.83 34.51
C GLU A 376 -8.03 32.69 34.25
N MET A 377 -8.27 33.80 33.53
CA MET A 377 -7.40 34.70 32.72
C MET A 377 -6.55 35.74 33.51
N PRO A 378 -5.76 36.63 32.84
CA PRO A 378 -6.31 37.90 32.32
C PRO A 378 -5.76 38.43 30.97
N GLN A 379 -6.57 39.33 30.37
CA GLN A 379 -6.38 40.15 29.15
C GLN A 379 -5.15 41.10 29.24
N ARG A 380 -4.48 41.67 28.22
CA ARG A 380 -4.74 42.39 26.93
C ARG A 380 -3.34 42.49 26.24
N GLN A 381 -3.10 42.69 24.94
CA GLN A 381 -3.48 43.83 24.08
C GLN A 381 -2.95 43.58 22.65
N GLU A 382 -3.66 44.08 21.63
CA GLU A 382 -3.39 43.90 20.19
C GLU A 382 -2.17 44.71 19.69
N ASN A 383 -1.27 44.06 18.92
CA ASN A 383 -0.73 44.62 17.68
C ASN A 383 -0.08 43.54 16.79
N THR A 384 -0.08 43.81 15.49
CA THR A 384 0.00 42.90 14.34
C THR A 384 1.41 42.42 13.97
N GLY A 385 1.54 41.09 13.82
CA GLY A 385 2.74 40.36 13.36
C GLY A 385 2.82 39.04 14.11
N ASN A 386 2.55 37.90 13.46
CA ASN A 386 2.50 36.60 14.15
C ASN A 386 3.88 36.26 14.74
N LEU A 387 3.97 36.31 16.07
CA LEU A 387 5.15 35.95 16.85
C LEU A 387 5.28 34.43 16.92
N CYS A 388 6.49 33.93 16.69
CA CYS A 388 6.87 32.53 16.82
C CYS A 388 7.64 32.34 18.13
N GLY A 389 6.98 31.84 19.18
CA GLY A 389 7.58 31.66 20.51
C GLY A 389 8.24 32.91 21.11
N GLY A 390 7.76 34.10 20.74
CA GLY A 390 8.28 35.39 21.21
C GLY A 390 9.24 36.12 20.26
N TYR A 391 9.55 35.53 19.09
CA TYR A 391 10.43 36.12 18.08
C TYR A 391 9.70 36.33 16.74
N ILE A 392 10.17 37.29 15.94
CA ILE A 392 9.70 37.48 14.55
C ILE A 392 10.71 36.79 13.64
N CYS A 393 10.28 35.77 12.91
CA CYS A 393 11.15 34.99 12.03
C CYS A 393 11.63 35.78 10.81
N ASP A 394 12.80 35.42 10.29
CA ASP A 394 13.30 35.90 8.99
C ASP A 394 12.29 35.56 7.89
N SER A 395 12.19 36.40 6.85
CA SER A 395 11.34 36.13 5.68
C SER A 395 11.63 34.80 4.95
N ASN A 396 12.84 34.25 5.14
CA ASN A 396 13.27 32.95 4.62
C ASN A 396 13.23 31.84 5.68
N ALA A 397 12.47 32.03 6.77
CA ALA A 397 12.23 31.03 7.80
C ALA A 397 10.74 30.78 8.02
N ASP A 398 10.42 29.59 8.48
CA ASP A 398 9.08 29.19 8.89
C ASP A 398 9.01 29.06 10.41
N CYS A 399 7.85 29.42 10.96
CA CYS A 399 7.58 29.24 12.37
C CYS A 399 7.08 27.82 12.64
N MET A 400 7.84 27.04 13.40
CA MET A 400 7.63 25.61 13.59
C MET A 400 7.57 25.26 15.09
N PRO A 401 6.73 24.30 15.52
CA PRO A 401 6.66 23.92 16.94
C PRO A 401 7.98 23.33 17.43
N ALA A 402 8.50 23.85 18.55
CA ALA A 402 9.76 23.43 19.14
C ALA A 402 9.60 22.14 19.96
N PRO A 403 10.63 21.27 20.04
CA PRO A 403 10.55 19.96 20.69
C PRO A 403 10.29 19.95 22.21
N ARG A 404 10.32 21.11 22.88
CA ARG A 404 10.08 21.27 24.32
C ARG A 404 8.78 22.03 24.64
N GLY A 405 7.97 22.32 23.63
CA GLY A 405 6.77 23.16 23.73
C GLY A 405 7.09 24.63 23.49
N GLY A 406 6.31 25.28 22.62
CA GLY A 406 6.51 26.62 22.08
C GLY A 406 6.75 26.60 20.55
N ASP A 407 6.89 27.75 19.91
CA ASP A 407 7.18 27.85 18.47
C ASP A 407 8.59 28.44 18.24
N GLU A 408 9.37 27.89 17.31
CA GLU A 408 10.73 28.32 16.98
C GLU A 408 10.87 28.56 15.46
N CYS A 409 11.65 29.58 15.09
CA CYS A 409 11.89 29.90 13.69
C CYS A 409 12.94 28.95 13.08
N VAL A 410 12.66 28.41 11.90
CA VAL A 410 13.56 27.48 11.19
C VAL A 410 13.75 27.94 9.74
N CYS A 411 15.01 28.09 9.28
CA CYS A 411 15.31 28.54 7.92
C CYS A 411 14.84 27.53 6.84
N ARG A 412 14.28 28.05 5.75
CA ARG A 412 13.84 27.26 4.58
C ARG A 412 15.02 26.64 3.84
N SER A 413 14.74 25.57 3.10
CA SER A 413 15.73 24.85 2.30
C SER A 413 16.51 25.78 1.36
N GLY A 414 17.84 25.69 1.39
CA GLY A 414 18.76 26.59 0.65
C GLY A 414 19.31 27.75 1.47
N PHE A 415 18.80 27.96 2.69
CA PHE A 415 19.26 28.95 3.65
C PHE A 415 19.67 28.28 4.96
N HIS A 416 20.61 28.89 5.68
CA HIS A 416 21.09 28.43 6.98
C HIS A 416 21.16 29.60 7.96
N GLY A 417 21.03 29.32 9.26
CA GLY A 417 20.96 30.34 10.30
C GLY A 417 20.10 29.91 11.47
N ASN A 418 19.77 30.86 12.33
CA ASN A 418 18.99 30.62 13.56
C ASN A 418 17.49 30.91 13.40
N GLY A 419 16.99 31.00 12.16
CA GLY A 419 15.58 31.23 11.86
C GLY A 419 15.08 32.67 12.02
N VAL A 420 15.74 33.49 12.85
CA VAL A 420 15.47 34.95 12.93
C VAL A 420 16.38 35.72 11.96
N GLN A 421 17.54 35.16 11.62
CA GLN A 421 18.38 35.60 10.51
C GLN A 421 18.80 34.38 9.69
N CYS A 422 18.43 34.36 8.41
CA CYS A 422 18.74 33.27 7.48
C CYS A 422 19.58 33.77 6.31
N ALA A 423 20.70 33.10 6.04
CA ALA A 423 21.60 33.41 4.94
C ALA A 423 21.60 32.29 3.89
N PRO A 424 21.57 32.61 2.58
CA PRO A 424 21.63 31.60 1.53
C PRO A 424 22.98 30.87 1.56
N HIS A 425 22.98 29.59 1.20
CA HIS A 425 24.23 28.86 0.96
C HIS A 425 24.95 29.47 -0.26
N ALA A 426 26.04 30.20 -0.02
CA ALA A 426 26.83 30.80 -1.09
C ALA A 426 27.67 29.74 -1.82
N GLU A 427 27.31 29.49 -3.07
CA GLU A 427 28.11 29.03 -4.22
C GLU A 427 29.21 27.98 -3.99
N THR A 428 28.97 26.76 -4.46
CA THR A 428 29.71 26.23 -5.62
C THR A 428 29.02 24.98 -6.17
N MET A 429 28.53 25.07 -7.40
CA MET A 429 28.15 23.93 -8.20
C MET A 429 29.38 23.03 -8.44
N ARG A 430 29.37 21.82 -7.88
CA ARG A 430 30.01 20.64 -8.48
C ARG A 430 29.11 19.42 -8.23
N PRO A 431 28.96 18.52 -9.23
CA PRO A 431 28.17 17.31 -9.08
C PRO A 431 28.89 16.38 -8.10
N ILE A 432 28.21 15.95 -7.05
CA ILE A 432 28.69 14.85 -6.22
C ILE A 432 28.45 13.56 -7.01
N VAL A 433 29.53 12.98 -7.51
CA VAL A 433 29.58 11.57 -7.90
C VAL A 433 29.65 10.79 -6.58
N TYR A 434 28.57 10.12 -6.18
CA TYR A 434 28.62 9.13 -5.11
C TYR A 434 29.06 7.78 -5.70
N PRO A 435 30.00 7.05 -5.06
CA PRO A 435 30.41 5.73 -5.52
C PRO A 435 29.30 4.69 -5.29
N VAL A 436 29.25 3.72 -6.19
CA VAL A 436 28.38 2.53 -6.15
C VAL A 436 28.50 1.80 -4.81
N GLY A 437 27.36 1.48 -4.16
CA GLY A 437 27.31 0.42 -3.13
C GLY A 437 26.64 0.71 -1.79
N LEU A 438 25.98 1.86 -1.59
CA LEU A 438 25.17 2.08 -0.39
C LEU A 438 23.69 1.89 -0.77
N GLY A 439 23.10 0.77 -0.33
CA GLY A 439 21.73 0.36 -0.67
C GLY A 439 20.65 1.42 -0.36
N SER A 440 19.49 1.26 -0.98
CA SER A 440 18.41 2.27 -0.97
C SER A 440 17.78 2.45 0.41
N ILE A 441 17.46 3.68 0.83
CA ILE A 441 16.79 3.94 2.12
C ILE A 441 15.42 3.26 2.14
N CYS A 442 15.10 2.57 3.24
CA CYS A 442 13.83 1.88 3.44
C CYS A 442 13.26 2.17 4.83
N ARG A 443 11.96 1.96 5.01
CA ARG A 443 11.24 2.09 6.27
C ARG A 443 10.50 0.80 6.66
N ALA A 444 10.34 -0.12 5.72
CA ALA A 444 9.75 -1.44 5.90
C ALA A 444 10.28 -2.42 4.84
N HIS A 445 10.13 -3.72 5.09
CA HIS A 445 10.71 -4.78 4.25
C HIS A 445 10.10 -4.85 2.83
N ASP A 446 8.81 -4.52 2.70
CA ASP A 446 8.06 -4.46 1.44
C ASP A 446 8.52 -3.32 0.51
N GLU A 447 9.29 -2.37 1.04
CA GLU A 447 9.97 -1.34 0.24
C GLU A 447 11.26 -1.87 -0.44
N CYS A 448 11.69 -3.09 -0.12
CA CYS A 448 12.86 -3.76 -0.73
C CYS A 448 12.46 -4.77 -1.82
N GLY A 449 13.42 -5.17 -2.66
CA GLY A 449 13.18 -6.09 -3.78
C GLY A 449 12.87 -7.53 -3.35
N GLU A 450 12.48 -8.39 -4.29
CA GLU A 450 12.09 -9.80 -4.08
C GLU A 450 13.15 -10.67 -3.35
N HIS A 451 14.40 -10.20 -3.26
CA HIS A 451 15.48 -10.78 -2.46
C HIS A 451 16.27 -9.72 -1.67
N GLY A 452 15.59 -8.65 -1.25
CA GLY A 452 16.12 -7.55 -0.46
C GLY A 452 15.53 -7.50 0.94
N ASN A 453 16.29 -7.03 1.92
CA ASN A 453 15.86 -6.87 3.29
C ASN A 453 16.20 -5.47 3.81
N CYS A 454 15.30 -4.87 4.58
CA CYS A 454 15.48 -3.55 5.15
C CYS A 454 16.24 -3.64 6.48
N VAL A 455 17.47 -3.15 6.52
CA VAL A 455 18.36 -3.25 7.69
C VAL A 455 18.89 -1.89 8.13
N TYR A 456 19.12 -1.70 9.43
CA TYR A 456 19.66 -0.45 9.94
C TYR A 456 21.18 -0.35 9.69
N GLY A 457 21.61 0.64 8.91
CA GLY A 457 23.03 0.91 8.66
C GLY A 457 23.61 1.82 9.75
N THR A 458 24.44 1.28 10.65
CA THR A 458 25.09 2.05 11.72
C THR A 458 26.12 3.06 11.21
N ASP A 459 26.61 2.86 9.98
CA ASP A 459 27.53 3.72 9.24
C ASP A 459 26.87 5.00 8.72
N VAL A 460 25.57 4.95 8.45
CA VAL A 460 24.81 6.03 7.80
C VAL A 460 23.64 6.57 8.65
N GLY A 461 23.28 5.87 9.74
CA GLY A 461 22.27 6.33 10.70
C GLY A 461 20.82 6.22 10.22
N TYR A 462 20.55 5.39 9.21
CA TYR A 462 19.22 5.14 8.66
C TYR A 462 19.07 3.70 8.16
N TYR A 463 17.81 3.27 7.96
CA TYR A 463 17.46 1.96 7.42
C TYR A 463 17.65 1.93 5.90
N ARG A 464 18.32 0.89 5.40
CA ARG A 464 18.59 0.68 3.97
C ARG A 464 18.31 -0.76 3.53
N CYS A 465 17.87 -0.94 2.29
CA CYS A 465 17.73 -2.23 1.67
C CYS A 465 19.11 -2.83 1.39
N VAL A 466 19.29 -4.09 1.77
CA VAL A 466 20.45 -4.92 1.43
C VAL A 466 19.96 -6.21 0.79
N CYS A 467 20.65 -6.72 -0.21
CA CYS A 467 20.28 -8.01 -0.79
C CYS A 467 20.58 -9.14 0.19
N VAL A 468 19.64 -10.08 0.32
CA VAL A 468 19.83 -11.28 1.13
C VAL A 468 20.77 -12.23 0.38
N PRO A 469 21.85 -12.77 0.97
CA PRO A 469 22.73 -13.70 0.29
C PRO A 469 21.98 -14.89 -0.31
N PRO A 470 22.35 -15.42 -1.50
CA PRO A 470 23.51 -15.12 -2.35
C PRO A 470 23.30 -13.97 -3.34
N TYR A 471 22.37 -13.06 -3.09
CA TYR A 471 22.06 -11.97 -4.02
C TYR A 471 22.87 -10.72 -3.69
N ARG A 472 23.34 -10.00 -4.72
CA ARG A 472 24.04 -8.72 -4.61
C ARG A 472 23.28 -7.61 -5.34
N SER A 473 23.60 -6.36 -5.02
CA SER A 473 23.17 -5.09 -5.63
C SER A 473 22.71 -4.12 -4.53
N ASP A 474 21.77 -3.22 -4.81
CA ASP A 474 21.31 -2.10 -3.99
C ASP A 474 20.17 -2.42 -3.00
N GLY A 475 19.83 -3.71 -2.84
CA GLY A 475 18.73 -4.17 -2.00
C GLY A 475 17.32 -4.04 -2.64
N ILE A 476 17.21 -3.41 -3.81
CA ILE A 476 15.96 -3.27 -4.56
C ILE A 476 15.97 -4.16 -5.81
N GLN A 477 17.12 -4.28 -6.45
CA GLN A 477 17.33 -5.10 -7.65
C GLN A 477 18.37 -6.17 -7.38
N CYS A 478 17.99 -7.16 -6.59
CA CYS A 478 18.87 -8.21 -6.12
C CYS A 478 19.09 -9.28 -7.19
N VAL A 479 20.35 -9.42 -7.64
CA VAL A 479 20.76 -10.39 -8.65
C VAL A 479 21.58 -11.50 -8.00
N LYS A 480 21.32 -12.75 -8.39
CA LYS A 480 22.00 -13.92 -7.83
C LYS A 480 23.49 -13.86 -8.19
N ASP A 481 24.36 -13.83 -7.18
CA ASP A 481 25.79 -13.71 -7.37
C ASP A 481 26.41 -15.08 -7.65
N GLU A 482 26.63 -15.40 -8.93
CA GLU A 482 27.30 -16.64 -9.35
C GLU A 482 28.80 -16.68 -8.98
N THR A 483 29.34 -15.60 -8.41
CA THR A 483 30.76 -15.48 -8.01
C THR A 483 31.00 -15.48 -6.50
N ALA A 484 29.95 -15.54 -5.66
CA ALA A 484 30.09 -15.49 -4.20
C ALA A 484 30.35 -16.89 -3.60
N VAL A 485 31.58 -17.37 -3.77
CA VAL A 485 32.14 -18.44 -2.93
C VAL A 485 32.88 -17.80 -1.76
N GLY A 486 32.32 -17.90 -0.55
CA GLY A 486 32.91 -17.47 0.74
C GLY A 486 32.75 -15.96 1.02
N THR A 487 32.27 -15.48 2.15
CA THR A 487 32.17 -15.99 3.53
C THR A 487 31.01 -15.23 4.20
N GLN A 488 30.05 -15.94 4.79
CA GLN A 488 28.93 -15.36 5.55
C GLN A 488 29.28 -15.37 7.05
N TYR A 489 28.90 -14.30 7.77
CA TYR A 489 29.20 -14.07 9.20
C TYR A 489 27.90 -14.01 10.03
N CYS A 490 27.96 -14.32 11.33
CA CYS A 490 26.80 -14.41 12.24
C CYS A 490 26.72 -13.29 13.28
N ASP A 491 27.48 -12.21 13.10
CA ASP A 491 27.70 -11.12 14.07
C ASP A 491 26.47 -10.20 14.23
N THR A 492 25.63 -10.12 13.20
CA THR A 492 24.50 -9.18 13.11
C THR A 492 23.15 -9.86 12.94
N LEU A 493 23.14 -11.14 12.58
CA LEU A 493 21.96 -12.00 12.48
C LEU A 493 22.34 -13.38 13.03
N ASN A 494 21.57 -13.90 13.98
CA ASN A 494 21.74 -15.27 14.47
C ASN A 494 21.20 -16.26 13.43
N ASN A 495 21.96 -16.46 12.35
CA ASN A 495 21.54 -17.14 11.14
C ASN A 495 22.23 -18.51 10.91
N CYS A 496 22.95 -19.02 11.90
CA CYS A 496 23.55 -20.34 11.82
C CYS A 496 22.48 -21.44 11.78
N GLY A 497 22.80 -22.55 11.10
CA GLY A 497 21.87 -23.68 10.97
C GLY A 497 21.55 -24.34 12.31
N ASP A 498 20.45 -25.10 12.38
CA ASP A 498 19.89 -25.69 13.60
C ASP A 498 20.85 -26.62 14.39
N ASN A 499 22.02 -26.97 13.83
CA ASN A 499 23.08 -27.75 14.49
C ASN A 499 24.47 -27.10 14.36
N ALA A 500 24.53 -25.77 14.41
CA ALA A 500 25.76 -24.99 14.34
C ALA A 500 25.83 -23.93 15.45
N GLU A 501 27.06 -23.60 15.85
CA GLU A 501 27.39 -22.55 16.81
C GLU A 501 28.07 -21.36 16.13
N CYS A 502 27.70 -20.15 16.56
CA CYS A 502 28.32 -18.91 16.09
C CYS A 502 29.60 -18.65 16.92
N VAL A 503 30.77 -18.80 16.30
CA VAL A 503 32.07 -18.74 16.98
C VAL A 503 32.91 -17.58 16.45
N HIS A 504 33.54 -16.83 17.36
CA HIS A 504 34.40 -15.71 16.99
C HIS A 504 35.67 -16.20 16.29
N ASP A 505 35.81 -15.89 15.00
CA ASP A 505 37.00 -16.20 14.25
C ASP A 505 38.07 -15.11 14.43
N THR A 506 39.16 -15.51 15.07
CA THR A 506 40.28 -14.61 15.39
C THR A 506 41.08 -14.14 14.16
N GLN A 507 40.91 -14.75 12.98
CA GLN A 507 41.61 -14.33 11.76
C GLN A 507 40.84 -13.27 10.97
N SER A 508 39.53 -13.42 10.85
CA SER A 508 38.65 -12.46 10.17
C SER A 508 38.15 -11.35 11.09
N GLY A 509 38.20 -11.53 12.42
CA GLY A 509 37.66 -10.57 13.40
C GLY A 509 36.12 -10.57 13.44
N HIS A 510 35.50 -11.59 12.85
CA HIS A 510 34.06 -11.78 12.72
C HIS A 510 33.65 -13.13 13.30
N TYR A 511 32.40 -13.27 13.74
CA TYR A 511 31.82 -14.53 14.16
C TYR A 511 31.33 -15.33 12.93
N ILE A 512 31.67 -16.61 12.89
CA ILE A 512 31.31 -17.53 11.81
C ILE A 512 30.50 -18.69 12.35
N CYS A 513 29.61 -19.24 11.52
CA CYS A 513 28.85 -20.44 11.87
C CYS A 513 29.73 -21.70 11.73
N LYS A 514 29.75 -22.52 12.76
CA LYS A 514 30.51 -23.77 12.79
C LYS A 514 29.61 -24.91 13.28
N CYS A 515 29.51 -25.99 12.52
CA CYS A 515 28.69 -27.14 12.93
C CYS A 515 29.17 -27.72 14.26
N ILE A 516 28.21 -28.10 15.10
CA ILE A 516 28.44 -28.73 16.41
C ILE A 516 28.91 -30.18 16.17
N ASP A 517 29.72 -30.71 17.10
CA ASP A 517 30.28 -32.06 17.01
C ASP A 517 29.22 -33.14 16.71
N GLY A 518 29.45 -33.90 15.63
CA GLY A 518 28.52 -34.92 15.12
C GLY A 518 27.73 -34.48 13.88
N PHE A 519 27.89 -33.23 13.44
CA PHE A 519 27.31 -32.69 12.22
C PHE A 519 28.40 -32.08 11.33
N ASP A 520 28.23 -32.14 10.01
CA ASP A 520 29.16 -31.59 9.02
C ASP A 520 28.40 -30.73 8.00
N GLY A 521 29.08 -29.75 7.43
CA GLY A 521 28.48 -28.73 6.57
C GLY A 521 29.15 -27.37 6.66
N ASP A 522 28.49 -26.35 6.11
CA ASP A 522 29.01 -24.98 6.00
C ASP A 522 28.68 -24.09 7.22
N GLY A 523 28.15 -24.68 8.30
CA GLY A 523 27.67 -23.94 9.48
C GLY A 523 26.26 -23.35 9.32
N TYR A 524 25.74 -23.22 8.11
CA TYR A 524 24.38 -22.77 7.82
C TYR A 524 23.44 -23.94 7.54
N SER A 525 23.98 -25.01 6.97
CA SER A 525 23.35 -26.31 6.80
C SER A 525 24.25 -27.39 7.36
N CYS A 526 23.97 -27.80 8.59
CA CYS A 526 24.70 -28.86 9.28
C CYS A 526 23.89 -30.14 9.25
N ILE A 527 24.39 -31.15 8.53
CA ILE A 527 23.76 -32.46 8.42
C ILE A 527 24.43 -33.45 9.37
N PRO A 528 23.69 -34.42 9.96
CA PRO A 528 24.28 -35.41 10.84
C PRO A 528 25.36 -36.19 10.08
N ILE A 529 26.55 -36.32 10.68
CA ILE A 529 27.57 -37.23 10.19
C ILE A 529 27.06 -38.63 10.55
N TYR A 530 26.23 -39.21 9.69
CA TYR A 530 25.95 -40.64 9.77
C TYR A 530 27.28 -41.35 9.63
N ARG A 531 27.79 -41.87 10.74
CA ARG A 531 28.90 -42.82 10.74
C ARG A 531 28.41 -44.11 10.09
N HIS A 532 28.29 -44.08 8.77
CA HIS A 532 28.29 -45.29 7.98
C HIS A 532 29.72 -45.79 7.96
N THR A 533 29.93 -46.84 8.75
CA THR A 533 31.03 -47.78 8.58
C THR A 533 31.11 -48.21 7.10
N PRO A 534 32.32 -48.29 6.52
CA PRO A 534 32.49 -48.52 5.10
C PRO A 534 32.24 -50.00 4.77
N SER A 535 31.09 -50.32 4.20
CA SER A 535 30.85 -51.58 3.52
C SER A 535 29.58 -51.49 2.68
N GLU A 536 29.73 -51.74 1.37
CA GLU A 536 28.70 -51.94 0.34
C GLU A 536 28.24 -50.69 -0.47
N LEU A 537 28.75 -50.67 -1.72
CA LEU A 537 28.46 -49.81 -2.86
C LEU A 537 27.00 -49.95 -3.39
N PRO A 538 26.51 -49.07 -4.30
CA PRO A 538 26.85 -49.19 -5.73
C PRO A 538 27.49 -47.94 -6.36
N HIS A 539 28.17 -48.19 -7.47
CA HIS A 539 28.95 -47.30 -8.34
C HIS A 539 28.23 -46.01 -8.84
N PRO A 540 29.02 -44.98 -9.25
CA PRO A 540 28.52 -43.74 -9.83
C PRO A 540 28.24 -43.92 -11.33
N SER A 541 27.01 -44.29 -11.70
CA SER A 541 26.61 -44.30 -13.11
C SER A 541 25.12 -44.03 -13.39
N ASP A 542 24.30 -43.70 -12.39
CA ASP A 542 22.84 -43.54 -12.57
C ASP A 542 22.29 -42.11 -12.42
N VAL A 543 23.13 -41.09 -12.50
CA VAL A 543 22.64 -39.70 -12.67
C VAL A 543 22.58 -39.40 -14.17
N ARG A 544 21.46 -39.73 -14.83
CA ARG A 544 21.22 -39.23 -16.20
C ARG A 544 21.10 -37.72 -16.14
N GLN A 545 22.06 -37.02 -16.75
CA GLN A 545 22.17 -35.57 -16.70
C GLN A 545 21.05 -34.90 -17.51
N THR A 546 20.52 -33.82 -16.95
CA THR A 546 19.37 -33.08 -17.50
C THR A 546 19.81 -32.05 -18.55
N CYS A 547 19.07 -31.91 -19.66
CA CYS A 547 19.33 -30.93 -20.72
C CYS A 547 18.30 -29.80 -20.72
N ARG A 548 18.59 -28.64 -21.31
CA ARG A 548 17.60 -27.56 -21.52
C ARG A 548 17.45 -27.21 -23.00
N GLU A 549 18.52 -27.34 -23.77
CA GLU A 549 18.53 -27.15 -25.22
C GLU A 549 19.23 -28.33 -25.93
N ALA A 550 18.98 -28.49 -27.24
CA ALA A 550 19.53 -29.62 -28.00
C ALA A 550 21.07 -29.64 -28.07
N THR A 551 21.71 -28.48 -27.87
CA THR A 551 23.18 -28.33 -27.85
C THR A 551 23.83 -28.84 -26.55
N ASP A 552 23.05 -29.06 -25.49
CA ASP A 552 23.53 -29.60 -24.22
C ASP A 552 23.80 -31.11 -24.30
N CYS A 553 23.30 -31.76 -25.36
CA CYS A 553 23.51 -33.17 -25.63
C CYS A 553 24.66 -33.38 -26.62
N HIS A 554 25.32 -34.53 -26.53
CA HIS A 554 26.31 -34.93 -27.52
C HIS A 554 25.70 -34.90 -28.93
N ARG A 555 26.52 -34.61 -29.95
CA ARG A 555 26.08 -34.49 -31.37
C ARG A 555 25.32 -35.70 -31.94
N ASN A 556 25.37 -36.86 -31.26
CA ASN A 556 24.67 -38.08 -31.63
C ASN A 556 23.55 -38.44 -30.61
N ALA A 557 23.03 -37.45 -29.88
CA ALA A 557 21.94 -37.57 -28.91
C ALA A 557 20.97 -36.38 -29.06
N HIS A 558 19.77 -36.51 -28.51
CA HIS A 558 18.72 -35.49 -28.54
C HIS A 558 18.08 -35.29 -27.17
N CYS A 559 17.66 -34.06 -26.87
CA CYS A 559 17.05 -33.71 -25.58
C CYS A 559 15.56 -34.08 -25.60
N VAL A 560 15.11 -34.90 -24.64
CA VAL A 560 13.74 -35.41 -24.53
C VAL A 560 13.17 -35.15 -23.14
N VAL A 561 11.84 -34.97 -23.04
CA VAL A 561 11.17 -34.72 -21.75
C VAL A 561 10.67 -36.01 -21.13
N ARG A 562 10.81 -36.15 -19.81
CA ARG A 562 10.28 -37.28 -19.05
C ARG A 562 8.80 -37.04 -18.76
N GLU A 563 7.94 -37.95 -19.24
CA GLU A 563 6.47 -37.79 -19.27
C GLU A 563 5.82 -37.54 -17.89
N ASN A 564 6.50 -37.83 -16.77
CA ASN A 564 5.94 -37.69 -15.41
C ASN A 564 6.57 -36.61 -14.52
N SER A 565 7.73 -36.04 -14.89
CA SER A 565 8.44 -35.08 -14.03
C SER A 565 8.72 -33.73 -14.71
N PHE A 566 8.33 -33.57 -15.99
CA PHE A 566 8.69 -32.40 -16.82
C PHE A 566 10.20 -32.13 -16.86
N GLU A 567 11.00 -33.15 -16.57
CA GLU A 567 12.44 -33.10 -16.48
C GLU A 567 13.04 -33.54 -17.82
N TYR A 568 13.96 -32.75 -18.37
CA TYR A 568 14.54 -32.95 -19.70
C TYR A 568 15.88 -33.68 -19.59
N TYR A 569 16.16 -34.68 -20.42
CA TYR A 569 17.42 -35.44 -20.41
C TYR A 569 17.88 -35.83 -21.83
N CYS A 570 19.17 -36.14 -21.99
CA CYS A 570 19.74 -36.51 -23.29
C CYS A 570 19.54 -38.00 -23.61
N GLU A 571 19.02 -38.31 -24.80
CA GLU A 571 18.83 -39.67 -25.30
C GLU A 571 19.62 -39.91 -26.60
N CYS A 572 20.47 -40.95 -26.59
CA CYS A 572 21.31 -41.32 -27.75
C CYS A 572 20.46 -41.72 -28.96
N LEU A 573 20.91 -41.30 -30.16
CA LEU A 573 20.31 -41.72 -31.42
C LEU A 573 20.51 -43.22 -31.65
N PRO A 574 19.64 -43.87 -32.44
CA PRO A 574 19.72 -45.31 -32.72
C PRO A 574 21.09 -45.71 -33.27
N GLY A 575 21.70 -46.72 -32.63
CA GLY A 575 23.04 -47.21 -32.98
C GLY A 575 24.17 -46.66 -32.11
N PHE A 576 23.90 -45.68 -31.25
CA PHE A 576 24.84 -45.12 -30.28
C PHE A 576 24.46 -45.52 -28.85
N LYS A 577 25.45 -45.66 -27.95
CA LYS A 577 25.26 -46.02 -26.54
C LYS A 577 26.11 -45.11 -25.65
N GLY A 578 25.51 -44.58 -24.59
CA GLY A 578 26.13 -43.61 -23.69
C GLY A 578 25.07 -42.93 -22.81
N ASP A 579 25.50 -41.95 -22.01
CA ASP A 579 24.65 -41.11 -21.17
C ASP A 579 23.96 -39.96 -21.92
N GLY A 580 24.25 -39.81 -23.21
CA GLY A 580 23.69 -38.79 -24.09
C GLY A 580 24.44 -37.45 -24.05
N VAL A 581 25.41 -37.29 -23.15
CA VAL A 581 26.22 -36.06 -22.99
C VAL A 581 27.66 -36.29 -23.44
N ASN A 582 28.22 -37.49 -23.24
CA ASN A 582 29.60 -37.85 -23.56
C ASN A 582 29.74 -38.92 -24.65
#